data_AF-A0A1L0FVW8-F1
#
_entry.id   AF-A0A1L0FVW8-F1
#
_cell.length_a   1.000
_cell.length_b   1.000
_cell.length_c   1.000
_cell.angle_alpha   90.00
_cell.angle_beta   90.00
_cell.angle_gamma   90.00
#
_symmetry.space_group_name_H-M   'P 1'
#
loop_
_entity.id
_entity.type
_entity.pdbx_description
1 polymer ?
#
loop_
_entity_poly.entity_id
_entity_poly.type
_entity_poly.pdbx_seq_one_letter_code
_entity_poly.pdbx_strand_id
1 'polypeptide(L)'
;MTTLVSSPYVEQDHLLQLSKLQPEFQATAHALQTLRATSPKYAVEDYISSFNINEIVEQIRAEASHKGFPIPHLIYVIAFRSVLKPDIRSDPEKINLLYEADKQSHAEANILGGLLKYWYGEPDQKTGHNLATCWWRSFEDAKKGGIGKAHRESVSRTRDWYSYWKVEQYILQISEGDWQWKPWLQ
;
A
#
# COMPACT_ATOMS: atom_id res chain seq x y z
N MET A 1 -10.02 5.40 19.08
CA MET A 1 -9.05 4.28 19.12
C MET A 1 -7.68 4.87 18.82
N THR A 2 -6.64 4.49 19.56
CA THR A 2 -5.26 5.00 19.36
C THR A 2 -4.53 4.25 18.24
N THR A 3 -4.97 3.04 17.91
CA THR A 3 -4.42 2.17 16.87
C THR A 3 -5.46 1.79 15.82
N LEU A 4 -4.99 1.45 14.62
CA LEU A 4 -5.82 1.05 13.48
C LEU A 4 -5.18 -0.15 12.74
N VAL A 5 -6.00 -1.13 12.35
CA VAL A 5 -5.59 -2.21 11.44
C VAL A 5 -5.47 -1.63 10.04
N SER A 6 -4.25 -1.35 9.59
CA SER A 6 -3.99 -0.70 8.29
C SER A 6 -3.38 -1.64 7.25
N SER A 7 -3.42 -2.95 7.50
CA SER A 7 -2.88 -3.98 6.62
C SER A 7 -3.62 -5.30 6.81
N PRO A 8 -3.34 -6.34 6.01
CA PRO A 8 -3.82 -7.70 6.28
C PRO A 8 -3.29 -8.30 7.59
N TYR A 9 -2.25 -7.70 8.20
CA TYR A 9 -1.68 -8.13 9.48
C TYR A 9 -2.34 -7.42 10.65
N VAL A 10 -2.70 -8.18 11.69
CA VAL A 10 -3.52 -7.72 12.83
C VAL A 10 -2.76 -7.71 14.15
N GLU A 11 -1.53 -8.20 14.16
CA GLU A 11 -0.68 -8.25 15.34
C GLU A 11 -0.19 -6.85 15.73
N GLN A 12 0.16 -6.69 17.01
CA GLN A 12 0.47 -5.39 17.62
C GLN A 12 1.52 -4.58 16.84
N ASP A 13 2.58 -5.24 16.35
CA ASP A 13 3.69 -4.60 15.62
C ASP A 13 3.27 -4.09 14.23
N HIS A 14 2.09 -4.48 13.75
CA HIS A 14 1.53 -4.09 12.45
C HIS A 14 0.44 -3.01 12.57
N LEU A 15 0.02 -2.67 13.79
CA LEU A 15 -1.03 -1.69 14.00
C LEU A 15 -0.50 -0.27 13.77
N LEU A 16 -1.23 0.51 12.99
CA LEU A 16 -0.92 1.92 12.74
C LEU A 16 -1.25 2.74 13.98
N GLN A 17 -0.30 3.52 14.48
CA GLN A 17 -0.47 4.41 15.62
C GLN A 17 -1.03 5.77 15.17
N LEU A 18 -2.35 5.95 15.25
CA LEU A 18 -3.03 7.17 14.79
C LEU A 18 -2.57 8.42 15.54
N SER A 19 -2.22 8.29 16.83
CA SER A 19 -1.73 9.41 17.65
C SER A 19 -0.40 9.99 17.17
N LYS A 20 0.34 9.29 16.30
CA LYS A 20 1.59 9.75 15.69
C LYS A 20 1.39 10.46 14.35
N LEU A 21 0.16 10.57 13.88
CA LEU A 21 -0.20 11.17 12.58
C LEU A 21 -0.84 12.54 12.77
N GLN A 22 -0.58 13.44 11.81
CA GLN A 22 -1.34 14.67 11.66
C GLN A 22 -2.80 14.38 11.27
N PRO A 23 -3.76 15.28 11.57
CA PRO A 23 -5.19 15.04 11.32
C PRO A 23 -5.54 14.59 9.90
N GLU A 24 -4.89 15.17 8.89
CA GLU A 24 -5.08 14.84 7.47
C GLU A 24 -4.69 13.38 7.16
N PHE A 25 -3.63 12.87 7.79
CA PHE A 25 -3.18 11.50 7.63
C PHE A 25 -4.00 10.52 8.48
N GLN A 26 -4.54 10.96 9.62
CA GLN A 26 -5.52 10.17 10.36
C GLN A 26 -6.80 9.97 9.52
N ALA A 27 -7.33 11.05 8.93
CA ALA A 27 -8.47 10.99 8.02
C ALA A 27 -8.20 10.08 6.82
N THR A 28 -7.01 10.19 6.22
CA THR A 28 -6.57 9.32 5.13
C THR A 28 -6.55 7.85 5.54
N ALA A 29 -5.93 7.52 6.68
CA ALA A 29 -5.86 6.15 7.18
C ALA A 29 -7.24 5.56 7.49
N HIS A 30 -8.17 6.38 8.01
CA HIS A 30 -9.56 5.99 8.23
C HIS A 30 -10.30 5.71 6.92
N ALA A 31 -10.22 6.60 5.92
CA ALA A 31 -10.85 6.38 4.61
C ALA A 31 -10.31 5.11 3.93
N LEU A 32 -8.99 4.86 4.03
CA LEU A 32 -8.33 3.67 3.49
C LEU A 32 -8.75 2.35 4.14
N GLN A 33 -9.53 2.36 5.22
CA GLN A 33 -10.21 1.15 5.71
C GLN A 33 -11.19 0.59 4.69
N THR A 34 -11.75 1.44 3.82
CA THR A 34 -12.69 1.05 2.77
C THR A 34 -12.02 0.66 1.45
N LEU A 35 -10.68 0.71 1.38
CA LEU A 35 -9.92 0.35 0.18
C LEU A 35 -10.22 -1.09 -0.24
N ARG A 36 -10.73 -1.26 -1.45
CA ARG A 36 -11.02 -2.56 -2.05
C ARG A 36 -10.75 -2.54 -3.56
N ALA A 37 -10.36 -3.69 -4.10
CA ALA A 37 -10.34 -3.87 -5.54
C ALA A 37 -11.79 -3.83 -6.08
N THR A 38 -12.01 -3.08 -7.15
CA THR A 38 -13.29 -2.96 -7.87
C THR A 38 -13.32 -3.80 -9.14
N SER A 39 -12.14 -4.28 -9.58
CA SER A 39 -11.98 -5.18 -10.73
C SER A 39 -11.29 -6.48 -10.30
N PRO A 40 -11.73 -7.66 -10.77
CA PRO A 40 -10.99 -8.91 -10.56
C PRO A 40 -9.64 -8.93 -11.30
N LYS A 41 -9.39 -7.98 -12.19
CA LYS A 41 -8.14 -7.83 -12.96
C LYS A 41 -7.24 -6.72 -12.41
N TYR A 42 -7.40 -6.34 -11.15
CA TYR A 42 -6.64 -5.27 -10.48
C TYR A 42 -5.12 -5.39 -10.66
N ALA A 43 -4.61 -6.62 -10.78
CA ALA A 43 -3.18 -6.89 -10.92
C ALA A 43 -2.59 -6.46 -12.28
N VAL A 44 -3.43 -6.30 -13.31
CA VAL A 44 -2.99 -6.00 -14.69
C VAL A 44 -3.60 -4.72 -15.28
N GLU A 45 -4.76 -4.30 -14.79
CA GLU A 45 -5.42 -3.07 -15.25
C GLU A 45 -4.83 -1.82 -14.62
N ASP A 46 -5.22 -0.64 -15.14
CA ASP A 46 -4.81 0.65 -14.59
C ASP A 46 -5.16 0.74 -13.09
N TYR A 47 -4.23 1.28 -12.30
CA TYR A 47 -4.35 1.29 -10.84
C TYR A 47 -5.60 2.05 -10.38
N ILE A 48 -5.87 3.25 -10.94
CA ILE A 48 -7.02 4.06 -10.53
C ILE A 48 -8.33 3.36 -10.86
N SER A 49 -8.42 2.72 -12.04
CA SER A 49 -9.61 1.96 -12.43
C SER A 49 -9.84 0.69 -11.62
N SER A 50 -8.80 0.16 -10.97
CA SER A 50 -8.80 -1.12 -10.27
C SER A 50 -9.27 -1.03 -8.80
N PHE A 51 -9.35 0.18 -8.24
CA PHE A 51 -9.69 0.42 -6.84
C PHE A 51 -10.76 1.50 -6.69
N ASN A 52 -11.43 1.54 -5.55
CA ASN A 52 -12.45 2.54 -5.21
C ASN A 52 -11.86 3.92 -4.84
N ILE A 53 -10.92 4.45 -5.62
CA ILE A 53 -10.14 5.65 -5.29
C ILE A 53 -11.03 6.89 -5.14
N ASN A 54 -12.04 7.05 -6.00
CA ASN A 54 -13.00 8.17 -5.91
C ASN A 54 -13.69 8.21 -4.54
N GLU A 55 -14.21 7.06 -4.07
CA GLU A 55 -14.90 6.97 -2.78
C GLU A 55 -13.96 7.32 -1.61
N ILE A 56 -12.68 6.94 -1.70
CA ILE A 56 -11.67 7.25 -0.68
C ILE A 56 -11.39 8.75 -0.65
N VAL A 57 -11.23 9.38 -1.82
CA VAL A 57 -10.99 10.83 -1.94
C VAL A 57 -12.17 11.62 -1.39
N GLU A 58 -13.41 11.20 -1.70
CA GLU A 58 -14.63 11.84 -1.17
C GLU A 58 -14.71 11.77 0.35
N GLN A 59 -14.38 10.62 0.95
CA GLN A 59 -14.30 10.47 2.41
C GLN A 59 -13.25 11.40 3.03
N ILE A 60 -12.05 11.50 2.42
CA ILE A 60 -10.99 12.38 2.92
C ILE A 60 -11.42 13.85 2.84
N ARG A 61 -12.07 14.27 1.75
CA ARG A 61 -12.59 15.65 1.62
C ARG A 61 -13.67 15.97 2.63
N ALA A 62 -14.62 15.06 2.85
CA ALA A 62 -15.66 15.25 3.86
C ALA A 62 -15.03 15.46 5.25
N GLU A 63 -14.02 14.66 5.59
CA GLU A 63 -13.25 14.82 6.83
C GLU A 63 -12.47 16.13 6.87
N ALA A 64 -11.90 16.60 5.74
CA ALA A 64 -11.22 17.88 5.65
C ALA A 64 -12.17 19.05 5.97
N SER A 65 -13.37 19.06 5.39
CA SER A 65 -14.39 20.07 5.63
C SER A 65 -14.89 20.05 7.08
N HIS A 66 -14.98 18.86 7.70
CA HIS A 66 -15.46 18.71 9.08
C HIS A 66 -14.39 19.03 10.13
N LYS A 67 -13.13 18.65 9.90
CA LYS A 67 -12.03 18.79 10.87
C LYS A 67 -11.09 19.97 10.59
N GLY A 68 -11.19 20.60 9.42
CA GLY A 68 -10.47 21.80 9.06
C GLY A 68 -8.97 21.60 8.80
N PHE A 69 -8.56 20.47 8.21
CA PHE A 69 -7.15 20.28 7.84
C PHE A 69 -6.83 20.85 6.44
N PRO A 70 -5.57 21.26 6.19
CA PRO A 70 -5.21 21.94 4.95
C PRO A 70 -5.37 21.08 3.70
N ILE A 71 -5.73 21.77 2.62
CA ILE A 71 -5.76 21.27 1.25
C ILE A 71 -4.91 22.25 0.40
N PRO A 72 -4.06 21.80 -0.54
CA PRO A 72 -3.97 20.44 -1.07
C PRO A 72 -3.30 19.45 -0.12
N HIS A 73 -3.89 18.25 -0.03
CA HIS A 73 -3.34 17.13 0.72
C HIS A 73 -2.64 16.15 -0.22
N LEU A 74 -1.39 15.81 0.07
CA LEU A 74 -0.53 14.97 -0.77
C LEU A 74 -0.32 13.61 -0.12
N ILE A 75 -0.47 12.55 -0.92
CA ILE A 75 -0.28 11.17 -0.49
C ILE A 75 0.57 10.45 -1.54
N TYR A 76 1.60 9.76 -1.08
CA TYR A 76 2.49 9.00 -1.95
C TYR A 76 2.04 7.54 -2.03
N VAL A 77 1.96 6.97 -3.23
CA VAL A 77 1.47 5.60 -3.42
C VAL A 77 2.46 4.78 -4.24
N ILE A 78 2.73 3.57 -3.78
CA ILE A 78 3.50 2.57 -4.52
C ILE A 78 2.59 1.40 -4.85
N ALA A 79 2.61 0.95 -6.10
CA ALA A 79 2.03 -0.33 -6.51
C ALA A 79 3.13 -1.26 -7.03
N PHE A 80 3.28 -2.42 -6.38
CA PHE A 80 4.15 -3.50 -6.81
C PHE A 80 3.32 -4.54 -7.58
N ARG A 81 3.49 -4.56 -8.90
CA ARG A 81 2.89 -5.57 -9.78
C ARG A 81 3.86 -6.73 -9.95
N SER A 82 3.36 -7.95 -9.88
CA SER A 82 4.20 -9.14 -9.97
C SER A 82 3.53 -10.30 -10.68
N VAL A 83 4.34 -11.22 -11.20
CA VAL A 83 3.90 -12.52 -11.72
C VAL A 83 4.76 -13.61 -11.10
N LEU A 84 4.21 -14.39 -10.18
CA LEU A 84 4.91 -15.53 -9.58
C LEU A 84 5.15 -16.65 -10.61
N LYS A 85 6.36 -17.22 -10.58
CA LYS A 85 6.68 -18.41 -11.38
C LYS A 85 5.77 -19.59 -10.99
N PRO A 86 5.42 -20.48 -11.94
CA PRO A 86 4.55 -21.62 -11.66
C PRO A 86 5.02 -22.52 -10.51
N ASP A 87 6.32 -22.80 -10.42
CA ASP A 87 6.91 -23.66 -9.37
C ASP A 87 6.94 -23.01 -7.99
N ILE A 88 6.79 -21.68 -7.92
CA ILE A 88 6.68 -20.94 -6.66
C ILE A 88 5.22 -20.91 -6.21
N ARG A 89 4.30 -20.54 -7.11
CA ARG A 89 2.87 -20.40 -6.75
C ARG A 89 2.20 -21.71 -6.37
N SER A 90 2.70 -22.82 -6.91
CA SER A 90 2.17 -24.16 -6.63
C SER A 90 2.84 -24.84 -5.42
N ASP A 91 3.78 -24.17 -4.76
CA ASP A 91 4.52 -24.67 -3.61
C ASP A 91 4.08 -23.92 -2.33
N PRO A 92 3.29 -24.57 -1.45
CA PRO A 92 2.79 -23.94 -0.23
C PRO A 92 3.89 -23.46 0.72
N GLU A 93 5.03 -24.14 0.77
CA GLU A 93 6.14 -23.73 1.63
C GLU A 93 6.76 -22.43 1.13
N LYS A 94 6.97 -22.31 -0.18
CA LYS A 94 7.47 -21.06 -0.78
C LYS A 94 6.47 -19.93 -0.65
N ILE A 95 5.17 -20.18 -0.82
CA ILE A 95 4.14 -19.17 -0.57
C ILE A 95 4.16 -18.70 0.89
N ASN A 96 4.29 -19.62 1.85
CA ASN A 96 4.39 -19.26 3.27
C ASN A 96 5.67 -18.43 3.54
N LEU A 97 6.80 -18.79 2.94
CA LEU A 97 8.03 -18.02 3.06
C LEU A 97 7.92 -16.61 2.46
N LEU A 98 7.18 -16.45 1.37
CA LEU A 98 6.89 -15.13 0.80
C LEU A 98 6.06 -14.28 1.78
N TYR A 99 5.00 -14.88 2.34
CA TYR A 99 4.13 -14.22 3.31
C TYR A 99 4.90 -13.78 4.57
N GLU A 100 5.75 -14.64 5.13
CA GLU A 100 6.56 -14.30 6.31
C GLU A 100 7.58 -13.18 6.02
N ALA A 101 8.21 -13.21 4.83
CA ALA A 101 9.13 -12.16 4.42
C ALA A 101 8.43 -10.81 4.20
N ASP A 102 7.23 -10.83 3.63
CA ASP A 102 6.39 -9.64 3.47
C ASP A 102 5.92 -9.09 4.83
N LYS A 103 5.50 -9.96 5.73
CA LYS A 103 5.09 -9.61 7.10
C LYS A 103 6.21 -8.92 7.86
N GLN A 104 7.43 -9.47 7.82
CA GLN A 104 8.60 -8.83 8.45
C GLN A 104 8.92 -7.46 7.85
N SER A 105 8.82 -7.34 6.52
CA SER A 105 9.03 -6.06 5.82
C SER A 105 7.98 -5.01 6.22
N HIS A 106 6.73 -5.43 6.37
CA HIS A 106 5.65 -4.56 6.85
C HIS A 106 5.87 -4.11 8.29
N ALA A 107 6.22 -5.01 9.21
CA ALA A 107 6.48 -4.67 10.61
C ALA A 107 7.60 -3.61 10.71
N GLU A 108 8.69 -3.77 9.96
CA GLU A 108 9.77 -2.79 9.89
C GLU A 108 9.29 -1.44 9.34
N ALA A 109 8.52 -1.44 8.24
CA ALA A 109 7.92 -0.23 7.68
C ALA A 109 7.01 0.51 8.68
N ASN A 110 6.21 -0.23 9.45
CA ASN A 110 5.31 0.34 10.46
C ASN A 110 6.09 0.98 11.62
N ILE A 111 7.21 0.38 12.03
CA ILE A 111 8.12 0.94 13.06
C ILE A 111 8.79 2.23 12.56
N LEU A 112 9.28 2.24 11.32
CA LEU A 112 9.91 3.40 10.68
C LEU A 112 8.90 4.55 10.46
N GLY A 113 7.62 4.22 10.31
CA GLY A 113 6.51 5.14 10.29
C GLY A 113 6.24 5.76 8.91
N GLY A 114 5.08 6.39 8.79
CA GLY A 114 4.63 7.05 7.57
C GLY A 114 3.86 6.17 6.59
N LEU A 115 3.80 4.86 6.82
CA LEU A 115 2.88 3.94 6.13
C LEU A 115 1.46 4.15 6.67
N LEU A 116 0.50 4.43 5.78
CA LEU A 116 -0.92 4.71 6.10
C LEU A 116 -1.82 3.52 5.81
N LYS A 117 -1.49 2.74 4.78
CA LYS A 117 -2.20 1.52 4.38
C LYS A 117 -1.24 0.62 3.62
N TYR A 118 -1.30 -0.67 3.92
CA TYR A 118 -0.78 -1.72 3.09
C TYR A 118 -1.93 -2.65 2.66
N TRP A 119 -1.88 -3.12 1.42
CA TRP A 119 -2.85 -4.04 0.86
C TRP A 119 -2.14 -4.93 -0.14
N TYR A 120 -2.48 -6.22 -0.16
CA TYR A 120 -2.09 -7.12 -1.24
C TYR A 120 -3.27 -7.97 -1.66
N GLY A 121 -3.25 -8.35 -2.93
CA GLY A 121 -4.15 -9.35 -3.49
C GLY A 121 -3.58 -10.76 -3.37
N GLU A 122 -4.31 -11.71 -3.93
CA GLU A 122 -3.85 -13.09 -4.07
C GLU A 122 -3.29 -13.32 -5.48
N PRO A 123 -2.16 -14.03 -5.63
CA PRO A 123 -1.67 -14.42 -6.94
C PRO A 123 -2.71 -15.22 -7.73
N ASP A 124 -3.00 -14.80 -8.95
CA ASP A 124 -3.89 -15.53 -9.84
C ASP A 124 -3.37 -16.96 -10.06
N GLN A 125 -4.23 -17.96 -9.82
CA GLN A 125 -3.83 -19.37 -9.80
C GLN A 125 -3.30 -19.87 -11.15
N LYS A 126 -3.76 -19.27 -12.26
CA LYS A 126 -3.37 -19.70 -13.62
C LYS A 126 -2.15 -18.97 -14.13
N THR A 127 -2.12 -17.66 -13.93
CA THR A 127 -1.15 -16.75 -14.54
C THR A 127 -0.06 -16.31 -13.57
N GLY A 128 -0.35 -16.27 -12.26
CA GLY A 128 0.55 -15.80 -11.22
C GLY A 128 0.53 -14.29 -10.98
N HIS A 129 -0.30 -13.53 -11.72
CA HIS A 129 -0.40 -12.08 -11.56
C HIS A 129 -0.88 -11.71 -10.15
N ASN A 130 -0.22 -10.75 -9.52
CA ASN A 130 -0.63 -10.16 -8.26
C ASN A 130 -0.27 -8.67 -8.19
N LEU A 131 -0.86 -7.96 -7.25
CA LEU A 131 -0.50 -6.59 -6.89
C LEU A 131 -0.49 -6.43 -5.37
N ALA A 132 0.56 -5.78 -4.88
CA ALA A 132 0.62 -5.21 -3.54
C ALA A 132 0.72 -3.69 -3.66
N THR A 133 0.11 -2.94 -2.74
CA THR A 133 0.12 -1.48 -2.75
C THR A 133 0.29 -0.91 -1.35
N CYS A 134 1.06 0.16 -1.25
CA CYS A 134 1.28 0.89 -0.01
C CYS A 134 1.07 2.39 -0.21
N TRP A 135 0.39 2.99 0.77
CA TRP A 135 0.06 4.42 0.80
C TRP A 135 0.86 5.06 1.92
N TRP A 136 1.55 6.15 1.62
CA TRP A 136 2.53 6.79 2.48
C TRP A 136 2.28 8.28 2.60
N ARG A 137 2.71 8.87 3.71
CA ARG A 137 2.67 10.33 3.90
C ARG A 137 3.51 11.08 2.86
N SER A 138 4.66 10.51 2.48
CA SER A 138 5.57 11.11 1.51
C SER A 138 6.49 10.07 0.86
N PHE A 139 7.21 10.51 -0.18
CA PHE A 139 8.27 9.72 -0.80
C PHE A 139 9.40 9.37 0.17
N GLU A 140 9.80 10.30 1.05
CA GLU A 140 10.88 10.09 2.02
C GLU A 140 10.54 8.98 3.02
N ASP A 141 9.29 8.93 3.50
CA ASP A 141 8.83 7.86 4.38
C ASP A 141 8.81 6.51 3.66
N ALA A 142 8.32 6.48 2.41
CA ALA A 142 8.35 5.27 1.57
C ALA A 142 9.79 4.79 1.32
N LYS A 143 10.71 5.72 1.05
CA LYS A 143 12.13 5.42 0.86
C LYS A 143 12.74 4.83 2.12
N LYS A 144 12.48 5.39 3.30
CA LYS A 144 12.95 4.85 4.59
C LYS A 144 12.43 3.43 4.80
N GLY A 145 11.14 3.19 4.56
CA GLY A 145 10.54 1.85 4.66
C GLY A 145 11.16 0.85 3.68
N GLY A 146 11.41 1.25 2.42
CA GLY A 146 11.97 0.38 1.39
C GLY A 146 13.45 0.05 1.54
N ILE A 147 14.21 0.82 2.34
CA ILE A 147 15.62 0.53 2.65
C ILE A 147 15.80 -0.13 4.02
N GLY A 148 14.74 -0.65 4.63
CA GLY A 148 14.84 -1.45 5.83
C GLY A 148 15.65 -2.74 5.63
N LYS A 149 16.21 -3.29 6.71
CA LYS A 149 16.97 -4.56 6.65
C LYS A 149 16.06 -5.72 6.27
N ALA A 150 14.89 -5.84 6.91
CA ALA A 150 13.93 -6.90 6.61
C ALA A 150 13.43 -6.76 5.17
N HIS A 151 13.15 -5.53 4.71
CA HIS A 151 12.75 -5.29 3.32
C HIS A 151 13.83 -5.74 2.32
N ARG A 152 15.10 -5.39 2.54
CA ARG A 152 16.22 -5.82 1.68
C ARG A 152 16.38 -7.34 1.67
N GLU A 153 16.28 -7.99 2.83
CA GLU A 153 16.38 -9.43 2.95
C GLU A 153 15.24 -10.14 2.23
N SER A 154 14.01 -9.64 2.38
CA SER A 154 12.82 -10.12 1.67
C SER A 154 12.99 -10.02 0.16
N VAL A 155 13.37 -8.84 -0.36
CA VAL A 155 13.63 -8.63 -1.78
C VAL A 155 14.75 -9.54 -2.27
N SER A 156 15.87 -9.62 -1.56
CA SER A 156 17.00 -10.48 -1.95
C SER A 156 16.62 -11.96 -2.02
N ARG A 157 15.74 -12.42 -1.12
CA ARG A 157 15.32 -13.82 -1.04
C ARG A 157 14.32 -14.20 -2.14
N THR A 158 13.46 -13.25 -2.53
CA THR A 158 12.29 -13.52 -3.37
C THR A 158 12.41 -12.96 -4.78
N ARG A 159 13.44 -12.16 -5.09
CA ARG A 159 13.63 -11.51 -6.39
C ARG A 159 13.48 -12.48 -7.57
N ASP A 160 14.09 -13.66 -7.45
CA ASP A 160 14.13 -14.63 -8.54
C ASP A 160 12.88 -15.56 -8.55
N TRP A 161 11.90 -15.31 -7.68
CA TRP A 161 10.62 -16.05 -7.64
C TRP A 161 9.58 -15.48 -8.61
N TYR A 162 9.79 -14.25 -9.03
CA TYR A 162 8.95 -13.57 -10.00
C TYR A 162 9.48 -13.80 -11.42
N SER A 163 8.58 -14.10 -12.36
CA SER A 163 8.89 -14.07 -13.79
C SER A 163 8.80 -12.65 -14.36
N TYR A 164 8.03 -11.79 -13.70
CA TYR A 164 7.91 -10.37 -13.98
C TYR A 164 7.61 -9.63 -12.69
N TRP A 165 8.17 -8.43 -12.55
CA TRP A 165 7.74 -7.47 -11.53
C TRP A 165 7.96 -6.04 -12.01
N LYS A 166 7.16 -5.12 -11.47
CA LYS A 166 7.27 -3.68 -11.74
C LYS A 166 6.84 -2.91 -10.50
N VAL A 167 7.63 -1.90 -10.15
CA VAL A 167 7.27 -0.92 -9.11
C VAL A 167 6.75 0.32 -9.82
N GLU A 168 5.53 0.70 -9.50
CA GLU A 168 4.88 1.93 -9.95
C GLU A 168 4.79 2.89 -8.78
N GLN A 169 5.04 4.17 -9.05
CA GLN A 169 5.10 5.21 -8.03
C GLN A 169 4.21 6.37 -8.47
N TYR A 170 3.38 6.85 -7.56
CA TYR A 170 2.36 7.84 -7.83
C TYR A 170 2.26 8.87 -6.70
N ILE A 171 1.75 10.04 -7.04
CA ILE A 171 1.27 11.03 -6.08
C ILE A 171 -0.21 11.29 -6.30
N LEU A 172 -0.98 11.17 -5.21
CA LEU A 172 -2.35 11.62 -5.11
C LEU A 172 -2.35 13.02 -4.49
N GLN A 173 -2.90 13.98 -5.21
CA GLN A 173 -3.13 15.33 -4.71
C GLN A 173 -4.63 15.59 -4.62
N ILE A 174 -5.14 15.80 -3.40
CA ILE A 174 -6.55 16.11 -3.15
C ILE A 174 -6.68 17.62 -2.96
N SER A 175 -7.53 18.27 -3.76
CA SER A 175 -7.88 19.71 -3.70
C SER A 175 -9.38 19.92 -3.40
N GLU A 176 -9.81 21.17 -3.15
CA GLU A 176 -11.16 21.52 -2.64
C GLU A 176 -12.32 21.17 -3.60
N GLY A 177 -12.03 20.92 -4.88
CA GLY A 177 -13.02 20.44 -5.86
C GLY A 177 -12.49 19.43 -6.87
N ASP A 178 -11.19 19.17 -6.90
CA ASP A 178 -10.54 18.27 -7.87
C ASP A 178 -9.43 17.45 -7.21
N TRP A 179 -9.09 16.30 -7.79
CA TRP A 179 -8.00 15.47 -7.32
C TRP A 179 -7.20 14.95 -8.50
N GLN A 180 -5.89 14.86 -8.33
CA GLN A 180 -4.98 14.46 -9.39
C GLN A 180 -4.20 13.23 -8.97
N TRP A 181 -4.11 12.28 -9.91
CA TRP A 181 -3.23 11.13 -9.82
C TRP A 181 -2.13 11.28 -10.86
N LYS A 182 -0.88 11.38 -10.41
CA LYS A 182 0.25 11.56 -11.32
C LYS A 182 1.31 10.50 -11.06
N PRO A 183 1.97 9.97 -12.11
CA PRO A 183 3.22 9.26 -11.94
C PRO A 183 4.21 10.13 -11.16
N TRP A 184 4.91 9.54 -10.21
CA TRP A 184 6.02 10.19 -9.54
C TRP A 184 7.25 10.14 -10.43
N LEU A 185 7.61 11.29 -10.99
CA LEU A 185 8.83 11.47 -11.77
C LEU A 185 9.84 12.18 -10.88
N GLN A 186 10.95 11.52 -10.57
CA GLN A 186 12.08 12.09 -9.83
C GLN A 186 12.90 13.03 -10.71
#